data_AF-I4CC65-F1
#
_entry.id   AF-I4CC65-F1
#
_cell.length_a   1.000
_cell.length_b   1.000
_cell.length_c   1.000
_cell.angle_alpha   90.00
_cell.angle_beta   90.00
_cell.angle_gamma   90.00
#
_symmetry.space_group_name_H-M   'P 1'
#
loop_
_entity.id
_entity.type
_entity.pdbx_description
1 polymer ?
#
loop_
_entity_poly.entity_id
_entity_poly.type
_entity_poly.pdbx_seq_one_letter_code
_entity_poly.pdbx_strand_id
1 'polypeptide(L)'
;MNKPGIRAPGHMPHSDDSLVSFRKGSTYKEMGLLNEAISEYEKCLIDPAFRIRALREIGACYFAQNSPEKAERIFLRALLYPQITPHEKAKIYAELAEIYVNQGKFEAALERFLHLRDADPDYLPDLESKIKDLYESLESTFWEEREDIEPVDPDNPPQAGNTFEDARRSSPRVRFSSRIFYSFDETNWSTGYSTDISKSGIFILTYKPVPVGSLVFMKFELPESFGPTPLKILGQTVRQESKRHSKNGVLGMGIQFISVDTKLSEKLKVLIRELQERENQDLASHKEIRFQCEQCGRVVGAEKSFAGQSITCFCGTELSVPFVVHTPTEKNPFQGYLLAGCRMDGVIGSGSAATVYKGHHLALDIPVAIKILSSMQKRIGSQIAKRFLKEARIIARIKHENIVAVMNAGVENGHSFIVMQYVAGRSLAQLLQSKEQIDLNQFIRLFLDVSAALQAAHEHDVVHGDIKPANILITPAGTAMLVDFGLVKDLKSFQEEKTKGLALGTPLYMSPEQAKGEYATEFRSDIYSLGATMYHALAGRPPFYGMTSLEVIRRQISETPTHISELLPDAPHRLADLIMKALEKDPAWRFQSAEALRHELLKISRDVAIDRFKPLLKKRMKSPSEIE
;
A
#
# COMPACT_ATOMS: atom_id res chain seq x y z
N MET A 1 -53.06 47.94 -5.61
CA MET A 1 -51.60 47.88 -5.49
C MET A 1 -51.22 46.79 -4.47
N ASN A 2 -50.53 45.74 -4.94
CA ASN A 2 -49.43 44.98 -4.31
C ASN A 2 -49.28 45.05 -2.77
N LYS A 3 -49.15 43.94 -2.00
CA LYS A 3 -48.53 42.62 -2.24
C LYS A 3 -49.17 41.51 -1.36
N PRO A 4 -49.06 40.22 -1.73
CA PRO A 4 -49.47 39.09 -0.90
C PRO A 4 -48.33 38.56 0.00
N GLY A 5 -48.68 38.12 1.21
CA GLY A 5 -47.79 37.45 2.17
C GLY A 5 -48.33 36.07 2.56
N ILE A 6 -47.62 35.04 2.11
CA ILE A 6 -47.34 33.71 2.70
C ILE A 6 -48.29 33.20 3.81
N ARG A 7 -49.03 32.13 3.52
CA ARG A 7 -49.50 31.13 4.51
C ARG A 7 -48.92 29.76 4.14
N ALA A 8 -48.54 28.99 5.17
CA ALA A 8 -47.85 27.71 5.12
C ALA A 8 -48.63 26.61 4.36
N PRO A 9 -47.96 25.64 3.71
CA PRO A 9 -48.64 24.54 3.02
C PRO A 9 -49.01 23.40 3.97
N GLY A 10 -50.31 23.27 4.23
CA GLY A 10 -51.08 22.07 3.88
C GLY A 10 -51.00 20.84 4.78
N HIS A 11 -51.81 20.79 5.84
CA HIS A 11 -52.51 19.55 6.20
C HIS A 11 -53.62 19.30 5.16
N MET A 12 -53.49 18.26 4.34
CA MET A 12 -54.58 17.76 3.50
C MET A 12 -55.45 16.76 4.29
N PRO A 13 -56.78 16.74 4.06
CA PRO A 13 -57.72 15.90 4.80
C PRO A 13 -57.73 14.45 4.29
N HIS A 14 -57.93 13.49 5.20
CA HIS A 14 -58.01 12.05 4.92
C HIS A 14 -59.26 11.69 4.08
N SER A 15 -59.20 10.65 3.24
CA SER A 15 -60.42 10.03 2.70
C SER A 15 -60.96 9.04 3.73
N ASP A 16 -62.14 9.31 4.31
CA ASP A 16 -62.81 8.41 5.26
C ASP A 16 -62.93 6.96 4.74
N ASP A 17 -62.99 6.78 3.42
CA ASP A 17 -63.10 5.48 2.74
C ASP A 17 -61.89 4.55 2.94
N SER A 18 -60.66 5.09 2.97
CA SER A 18 -59.44 4.28 3.17
C SER A 18 -59.35 3.76 4.60
N LEU A 19 -59.78 4.55 5.58
CA LEU A 19 -59.83 4.14 6.98
C LEU A 19 -60.91 3.08 7.21
N VAL A 20 -62.09 3.25 6.59
CA VAL A 20 -63.17 2.25 6.64
C VAL A 20 -62.74 0.93 6.00
N SER A 21 -62.09 0.99 4.82
CA SER A 21 -61.59 -0.19 4.12
C SER A 21 -60.49 -0.89 4.92
N PHE A 22 -59.58 -0.13 5.54
CA PHE A 22 -58.52 -0.71 6.38
C PHE A 22 -59.08 -1.43 7.62
N ARG A 23 -60.12 -0.85 8.25
CA ARG A 23 -60.82 -1.49 9.39
C ARG A 23 -61.55 -2.75 8.95
N LYS A 24 -62.27 -2.72 7.82
CA LYS A 24 -62.93 -3.91 7.25
C LYS A 24 -61.94 -5.01 6.92
N GLY A 25 -60.82 -4.67 6.29
CA GLY A 25 -59.74 -5.61 6.01
C GLY A 25 -59.20 -6.27 7.28
N SER A 26 -59.08 -5.49 8.37
CA SER A 26 -58.64 -6.01 9.67
C SER A 26 -59.66 -6.97 10.28
N THR A 27 -60.96 -6.63 10.23
CA THR A 27 -62.03 -7.54 10.67
C THR A 27 -62.09 -8.82 9.84
N TYR A 28 -61.95 -8.75 8.52
CA TYR A 28 -61.91 -9.94 7.66
C TYR A 28 -60.69 -10.81 7.94
N LYS A 29 -59.53 -10.21 8.21
CA LYS A 29 -58.31 -10.92 8.60
C LYS A 29 -58.52 -11.68 9.92
N GLU A 30 -59.14 -11.04 10.92
CA GLU A 30 -59.49 -11.66 12.21
C GLU A 30 -60.50 -12.81 12.05
N MET A 31 -61.42 -12.71 11.09
CA MET A 31 -62.38 -13.78 10.75
C MET A 31 -61.78 -14.89 9.86
N GLY A 32 -60.49 -14.81 9.49
CA GLY A 32 -59.82 -15.77 8.61
C GLY A 32 -60.17 -15.65 7.13
N LEU A 33 -60.92 -14.62 6.72
CA LEU A 33 -61.30 -14.32 5.34
C LEU A 33 -60.17 -13.53 4.65
N LEU A 34 -59.05 -14.21 4.40
CA LEU A 34 -57.79 -13.57 4.00
C LEU A 34 -57.85 -12.92 2.60
N ASN A 35 -58.62 -13.46 1.66
CA ASN A 35 -58.72 -12.88 0.31
C ASN A 35 -59.58 -11.61 0.31
N GLU A 36 -60.65 -11.61 1.08
CA GLU A 36 -61.51 -10.47 1.33
C GLU A 36 -60.74 -9.37 2.08
N ALA A 37 -59.91 -9.76 3.05
CA ALA A 37 -59.00 -8.85 3.74
C ALA A 37 -58.00 -8.19 2.77
N ILE A 38 -57.34 -8.99 1.91
CA ILE A 38 -56.41 -8.47 0.90
C ILE A 38 -57.11 -7.49 -0.04
N SER A 39 -58.30 -7.82 -0.53
CA SER A 39 -59.08 -6.95 -1.42
C SER A 39 -59.42 -5.61 -0.76
N GLU A 40 -59.78 -5.59 0.53
CA GLU A 40 -60.03 -4.34 1.25
C GLU A 40 -58.74 -3.54 1.51
N TYR A 41 -57.62 -4.19 1.81
CA TYR A 41 -56.33 -3.52 1.97
C TYR A 41 -55.78 -2.97 0.65
N GLU A 42 -56.03 -3.63 -0.49
CA GLU A 42 -55.61 -3.15 -1.81
C GLU A 42 -56.27 -1.82 -2.17
N LYS A 43 -57.52 -1.60 -1.75
CA LYS A 43 -58.21 -0.31 -1.89
C LYS A 43 -57.50 0.80 -1.12
N CYS A 44 -56.85 0.50 0.00
CA CYS A 44 -56.09 1.47 0.78
C CYS A 44 -54.75 1.86 0.14
N LEU A 45 -54.27 1.14 -0.90
CA LEU A 45 -52.98 1.43 -1.53
C LEU A 45 -52.96 2.77 -2.29
N ILE A 46 -54.12 3.28 -2.69
CA ILE A 46 -54.21 4.59 -3.37
C ILE A 46 -53.84 5.73 -2.42
N ASP A 47 -54.14 5.60 -1.12
CA ASP A 47 -53.87 6.60 -0.10
C ASP A 47 -52.43 6.46 0.43
N PRO A 48 -51.55 7.45 0.19
CA PRO A 48 -50.16 7.41 0.67
C PRO A 48 -50.03 7.20 2.18
N ALA A 49 -51.00 7.66 2.99
CA ALA A 49 -50.95 7.55 4.44
C ALA A 49 -51.19 6.11 4.94
N PHE A 50 -51.92 5.30 4.16
CA PHE A 50 -52.21 3.91 4.51
C PHE A 50 -51.39 2.91 3.70
N ARG A 51 -50.76 3.33 2.60
CA ARG A 51 -50.09 2.47 1.62
C ARG A 51 -49.09 1.49 2.23
N ILE A 52 -48.17 1.95 3.07
CA ILE A 52 -47.14 1.08 3.66
C ILE A 52 -47.77 0.08 4.63
N ARG A 53 -48.69 0.57 5.47
CA ARG A 53 -49.41 -0.27 6.44
C ARG A 53 -50.27 -1.32 5.74
N ALA A 54 -50.95 -0.95 4.66
CA ALA A 54 -51.74 -1.86 3.83
C ALA A 54 -50.87 -2.90 3.13
N LEU A 55 -49.72 -2.51 2.56
CA LEU A 55 -48.79 -3.48 1.98
C LEU A 55 -48.28 -4.48 3.02
N ARG A 56 -47.96 -4.04 4.24
CA ARG A 56 -47.56 -4.96 5.31
C ARG A 56 -48.68 -5.95 5.63
N GLU A 57 -49.91 -5.48 5.84
CA GLU A 57 -51.03 -6.38 6.15
C GLU A 57 -51.35 -7.35 5.00
N ILE A 58 -51.23 -6.93 3.74
CA ILE A 58 -51.36 -7.81 2.57
C ILE A 58 -50.26 -8.89 2.59
N GLY A 59 -49.01 -8.51 2.88
CA GLY A 59 -47.89 -9.45 3.01
C GLY A 59 -48.16 -10.48 4.10
N ALA A 60 -48.64 -10.04 5.26
CA ALA A 60 -49.00 -10.93 6.37
C ALA A 60 -50.16 -11.89 6.02
N CYS A 61 -51.16 -11.44 5.26
CA CYS A 61 -52.22 -12.32 4.76
C CYS A 61 -51.68 -13.37 3.80
N TYR A 62 -50.79 -13.03 2.86
CA TYR A 62 -50.16 -14.01 1.97
C TYR A 62 -49.27 -15.00 2.72
N PHE A 63 -48.61 -14.57 3.78
CA PHE A 63 -47.82 -15.45 4.64
C PHE A 63 -48.74 -16.45 5.38
N ALA A 64 -49.86 -15.99 5.93
CA ALA A 64 -50.86 -16.83 6.57
C ALA A 64 -51.53 -17.83 5.58
N GLN A 65 -51.59 -17.49 4.28
CA GLN A 65 -52.02 -18.41 3.21
C GLN A 65 -50.93 -19.42 2.78
N ASN A 66 -49.81 -19.50 3.50
CA ASN A 66 -48.66 -20.33 3.16
C ASN A 66 -48.10 -20.04 1.75
N SER A 67 -48.14 -18.76 1.33
CA SER A 67 -47.57 -18.26 0.08
C SER A 67 -46.39 -17.32 0.34
N PRO A 68 -45.26 -17.84 0.88
CA PRO A 68 -44.17 -17.01 1.40
C PRO A 68 -43.47 -16.20 0.30
N GLU A 69 -43.40 -16.66 -0.95
CA GLU A 69 -42.81 -15.90 -2.06
C GLU A 69 -43.65 -14.68 -2.44
N LYS A 70 -44.98 -14.79 -2.29
CA LYS A 70 -45.88 -13.64 -2.51
C LYS A 70 -45.76 -12.64 -1.37
N ALA A 71 -45.71 -13.12 -0.14
CA ALA A 71 -45.50 -12.30 1.04
C ALA A 71 -44.17 -11.53 0.96
N GLU A 72 -43.08 -12.23 0.64
CA GLU A 72 -41.73 -11.66 0.46
C GLU A 72 -41.72 -10.53 -0.56
N ARG A 73 -42.33 -10.74 -1.74
CA ARG A 73 -42.43 -9.70 -2.77
C ARG A 73 -43.18 -8.45 -2.31
N ILE A 74 -44.26 -8.63 -1.56
CA ILE A 74 -45.06 -7.52 -1.04
C ILE A 74 -44.28 -6.74 0.01
N PHE A 75 -43.57 -7.42 0.91
CA PHE A 75 -42.71 -6.80 1.92
C PHE A 75 -41.54 -6.04 1.30
N LEU A 76 -40.82 -6.65 0.35
CA LEU A 76 -39.75 -5.96 -0.37
C LEU A 76 -40.27 -4.74 -1.13
N ARG A 77 -41.48 -4.83 -1.72
CA ARG A 77 -42.12 -3.68 -2.37
C ARG A 77 -42.43 -2.56 -1.39
N ALA A 78 -42.86 -2.87 -0.16
CA ALA A 78 -43.10 -1.86 0.87
C ALA A 78 -41.81 -1.09 1.24
N LEU A 79 -40.67 -1.78 1.31
CA LEU A 79 -39.35 -1.19 1.62
C LEU A 79 -38.82 -0.22 0.54
N LEU A 80 -39.37 -0.27 -0.67
CA LEU A 80 -38.98 0.63 -1.77
C LEU A 80 -39.64 2.00 -1.69
N TYR A 81 -40.64 2.19 -0.81
CA TYR A 81 -41.33 3.47 -0.71
C TYR A 81 -40.50 4.45 0.13
N PRO A 82 -40.17 5.64 -0.41
CA PRO A 82 -39.32 6.61 0.29
C PRO A 82 -39.96 7.22 1.53
N GLN A 83 -41.28 7.06 1.69
CA GLN A 83 -42.05 7.58 2.81
C GLN A 83 -42.05 6.64 4.03
N ILE A 84 -41.36 5.50 3.93
CA ILE A 84 -41.36 4.47 4.98
C ILE A 84 -40.63 4.98 6.22
N THR A 85 -41.32 4.92 7.36
CA THR A 85 -40.71 5.27 8.63
C THR A 85 -39.72 4.19 9.07
N PRO A 86 -38.67 4.52 9.83
CA PRO A 86 -37.73 3.53 10.35
C PRO A 86 -38.45 2.42 11.14
N HIS A 87 -39.46 2.79 11.91
CA HIS A 87 -40.36 1.88 12.62
C HIS A 87 -41.11 0.88 11.72
N GLU A 88 -41.70 1.34 10.62
CA GLU A 88 -42.37 0.47 9.66
C GLU A 88 -41.39 -0.45 8.94
N LYS A 89 -40.18 0.06 8.66
CA LYS A 89 -39.08 -0.68 8.05
C LYS A 89 -38.63 -1.84 8.95
N ALA A 90 -38.49 -1.59 10.25
CA ALA A 90 -38.17 -2.60 11.24
C ALA A 90 -39.22 -3.73 11.24
N LYS A 91 -40.52 -3.39 11.32
CA LYS A 91 -41.59 -4.41 11.29
C LYS A 91 -41.56 -5.29 10.04
N ILE A 92 -41.31 -4.69 8.88
CA ILE A 92 -41.21 -5.44 7.62
C ILE A 92 -39.97 -6.34 7.57
N TYR A 93 -38.83 -5.91 8.12
CA TYR A 93 -37.64 -6.76 8.20
C TYR A 93 -37.83 -7.96 9.14
N ALA A 94 -38.56 -7.79 10.24
CA ALA A 94 -38.90 -8.89 11.14
C ALA A 94 -39.76 -9.95 10.43
N GLU A 95 -40.80 -9.54 9.70
CA GLU A 95 -41.69 -10.46 8.96
C GLU A 95 -40.94 -11.16 7.80
N LEU A 96 -40.00 -10.48 7.14
CA LEU A 96 -39.12 -11.10 6.14
C LEU A 96 -38.15 -12.11 6.75
N ALA A 97 -37.59 -11.83 7.93
CA ALA A 97 -36.68 -12.75 8.62
C ALA A 97 -37.40 -14.05 8.99
N GLU A 98 -38.64 -13.94 9.49
CA GLU A 98 -39.49 -15.10 9.81
C GLU A 98 -39.82 -15.95 8.57
N ILE A 99 -40.14 -15.31 7.43
CA ILE A 99 -40.29 -16.01 6.15
C ILE A 99 -39.04 -16.80 5.79
N TYR A 100 -37.86 -16.18 5.91
CA TYR A 100 -36.62 -16.82 5.52
C TYR A 100 -36.24 -17.96 6.46
N VAL A 101 -36.51 -17.87 7.76
CA VAL A 101 -36.31 -18.99 8.68
C VAL A 101 -37.24 -20.15 8.36
N ASN A 102 -38.52 -19.89 8.12
CA ASN A 102 -39.47 -20.95 7.76
C ASN A 102 -39.15 -21.61 6.41
N GLN A 103 -38.41 -20.91 5.54
CA GLN A 103 -37.88 -21.46 4.29
C GLN A 103 -36.49 -22.12 4.42
N GLY A 104 -35.91 -22.18 5.63
CA GLY A 104 -34.56 -22.69 5.87
C GLY A 104 -33.43 -21.82 5.29
N LYS A 105 -33.73 -20.56 4.95
CA LYS A 105 -32.79 -19.54 4.43
C LYS A 105 -32.21 -18.72 5.58
N PHE A 106 -31.52 -19.41 6.49
CA PHE A 106 -31.04 -18.85 7.76
C PHE A 106 -30.09 -17.65 7.59
N GLU A 107 -29.23 -17.65 6.58
CA GLU A 107 -28.33 -16.53 6.28
C GLU A 107 -29.11 -15.28 5.83
N ALA A 108 -30.14 -15.44 4.99
CA ALA A 108 -31.00 -14.35 4.56
C ALA A 108 -31.84 -13.81 5.73
N ALA A 109 -32.27 -14.68 6.64
CA ALA A 109 -32.93 -14.27 7.88
C ALA A 109 -32.01 -13.41 8.75
N LEU A 110 -30.77 -13.86 8.98
CA LEU A 110 -29.77 -13.15 9.77
C LEU A 110 -29.42 -11.77 9.18
N GLU A 111 -29.31 -11.66 7.86
CA GLU A 111 -29.12 -10.38 7.18
C GLU A 111 -30.28 -9.39 7.46
N ARG A 112 -31.53 -9.88 7.43
CA ARG A 112 -32.70 -9.04 7.76
C ARG A 112 -32.74 -8.65 9.24
N PHE A 113 -32.26 -9.52 10.13
CA PHE A 113 -32.08 -9.20 11.55
C PHE A 113 -31.05 -8.10 11.81
N LEU A 114 -29.94 -8.09 11.07
CA LEU A 114 -28.95 -7.02 11.20
C LEU A 114 -29.53 -5.68 10.72
N HIS A 115 -30.26 -5.70 9.60
CA HIS A 115 -30.95 -4.50 9.11
C HIS A 115 -32.07 -3.99 10.01
N LEU A 116 -32.71 -4.89 10.75
CA LEU A 116 -33.70 -4.58 11.77
C LEU A 116 -33.09 -3.79 12.93
N ARG A 117 -31.93 -4.23 13.44
CA ARG A 117 -31.18 -3.54 14.50
C ARG A 117 -30.77 -2.12 14.10
N ASP A 118 -30.40 -1.93 12.84
CA ASP A 118 -29.95 -0.64 12.33
C ASP A 118 -31.12 0.33 12.00
N ALA A 119 -32.36 -0.17 11.93
CA ALA A 119 -33.51 0.62 11.50
C ALA A 119 -34.16 1.42 12.63
N ASP A 120 -34.37 0.87 13.83
CA ASP A 120 -34.98 1.59 14.96
C ASP A 120 -34.49 1.05 16.32
N PRO A 121 -33.53 1.72 16.98
CA PRO A 121 -32.93 1.26 18.24
C PRO A 121 -33.89 1.25 19.44
N ASP A 122 -34.96 2.05 19.42
CA ASP A 122 -35.86 2.23 20.58
C ASP A 122 -36.97 1.15 20.66
N TYR A 123 -37.11 0.32 19.61
CA TYR A 123 -38.12 -0.74 19.51
C TYR A 123 -37.58 -2.15 19.83
N LEU A 124 -36.35 -2.25 20.36
CA LEU A 124 -35.71 -3.51 20.74
C LEU A 124 -36.49 -4.38 21.76
N PRO A 125 -37.14 -3.85 22.81
CA PRO A 125 -37.69 -4.69 23.88
C PRO A 125 -38.86 -5.60 23.46
N ASP A 126 -39.75 -5.14 22.58
CA ASP A 126 -40.85 -5.97 22.02
C ASP A 126 -40.34 -6.99 20.99
N LEU A 127 -39.15 -6.75 20.43
CA LEU A 127 -38.53 -7.58 19.41
C LEU A 127 -37.54 -8.60 19.97
N GLU A 128 -36.96 -8.35 21.14
CA GLU A 128 -36.01 -9.23 21.80
C GLU A 128 -36.57 -10.63 22.04
N SER A 129 -37.85 -10.77 22.38
CA SER A 129 -38.49 -12.09 22.50
C SER A 129 -38.51 -12.85 21.18
N LYS A 130 -38.91 -12.19 20.09
CA LYS A 130 -38.96 -12.82 18.75
C LYS A 130 -37.58 -13.09 18.18
N ILE A 131 -36.62 -12.19 18.44
CA ILE A 131 -35.22 -12.34 18.05
C ILE A 131 -34.62 -13.52 18.82
N LYS A 132 -34.88 -13.63 20.12
CA LYS A 132 -34.42 -14.74 20.96
C LYS A 132 -35.01 -16.07 20.50
N ASP A 133 -36.31 -16.14 20.23
CA ASP A 133 -36.96 -17.36 19.72
C ASP A 133 -36.38 -17.78 18.36
N LEU A 134 -36.11 -16.82 17.46
CA LEU A 134 -35.46 -17.08 16.18
C LEU A 134 -33.97 -17.46 16.34
N TYR A 135 -33.26 -16.88 17.32
CA TYR A 135 -31.87 -17.20 17.62
C TYR A 135 -31.73 -18.59 18.25
N GLU A 136 -32.63 -18.97 19.15
CA GLU A 136 -32.68 -20.30 19.77
C GLU A 136 -33.08 -21.39 18.76
N SER A 137 -33.96 -21.06 17.79
CA SER A 137 -34.26 -21.94 16.65
C SER A 137 -33.06 -22.12 15.71
N LEU A 138 -32.21 -21.09 15.57
CA LEU A 138 -30.95 -21.15 14.81
C LEU A 138 -29.87 -21.97 15.56
N GLU A 139 -29.74 -21.82 16.88
CA GLU A 139 -28.76 -22.53 17.71
C GLU A 139 -29.06 -24.03 17.86
N SER A 140 -30.33 -24.40 18.05
CA SER A 140 -30.73 -25.82 18.26
C SER A 140 -30.50 -26.73 17.05
N THR A 141 -30.32 -26.16 15.85
CA THR A 141 -30.05 -26.93 14.62
C THR A 141 -28.54 -27.12 14.37
N PHE A 142 -27.67 -26.41 15.10
CA PHE A 142 -26.25 -26.25 14.78
C PHE A 142 -25.28 -27.05 15.67
N TRP A 143 -25.75 -27.73 16.73
CA TRP A 143 -24.87 -28.38 17.71
C TRP A 143 -25.26 -29.83 18.03
N GLU A 144 -24.83 -30.77 17.19
CA GLU A 144 -24.45 -32.12 17.66
C GLU A 144 -22.96 -32.36 17.35
N GLU A 145 -22.22 -32.65 18.42
CA GLU A 145 -20.83 -33.15 18.50
C GLU A 145 -19.69 -32.25 17.99
N ARG A 146 -19.08 -31.49 18.92
CA ARG A 146 -17.62 -31.56 19.19
C ARG A 146 -17.33 -31.17 20.65
N GLU A 147 -16.76 -32.11 21.38
CA GLU A 147 -16.10 -31.90 22.68
C GLU A 147 -14.80 -31.09 22.52
N ASP A 148 -14.41 -30.45 23.62
CA ASP A 148 -13.13 -29.78 23.91
C ASP A 148 -12.90 -28.36 23.35
N ILE A 149 -13.63 -27.38 23.90
CA ILE A 149 -13.14 -26.00 24.03
C ILE A 149 -13.46 -25.53 25.46
N GLU A 150 -12.44 -25.18 26.25
CA GLU A 150 -12.62 -24.61 27.58
C GLU A 150 -13.36 -23.25 27.51
N PRO A 151 -14.28 -22.96 28.44
CA PRO A 151 -15.05 -21.72 28.42
C PRO A 151 -14.17 -20.51 28.74
N VAL A 152 -14.31 -19.45 27.92
CA VAL A 152 -13.67 -18.15 28.13
C VAL A 152 -14.34 -17.44 29.32
N ASP A 153 -13.53 -16.93 30.24
CA ASP A 153 -13.95 -16.19 31.44
C ASP A 153 -14.72 -14.90 31.07
N PRO A 154 -16.00 -14.76 31.48
CA PRO A 154 -16.83 -13.61 31.14
C PRO A 154 -16.38 -12.29 31.81
N ASP A 155 -15.51 -12.34 32.83
CA ASP A 155 -15.05 -11.13 33.52
C ASP A 155 -13.73 -10.55 32.95
N ASN A 156 -13.13 -11.20 31.94
CA ASN A 156 -11.94 -10.68 31.26
C ASN A 156 -11.92 -11.01 29.75
N PRO A 157 -12.70 -10.27 28.93
CA PRO A 157 -12.71 -10.49 27.48
C PRO A 157 -11.32 -10.16 26.88
N PRO A 158 -10.83 -10.92 25.88
CA PRO A 158 -9.62 -10.57 25.17
C PRO A 158 -9.80 -9.18 24.55
N GLN A 159 -8.92 -8.24 24.91
CA GLN A 159 -8.90 -6.91 24.31
C GLN A 159 -8.81 -7.04 22.79
N ALA A 160 -9.59 -6.23 22.06
CA ALA A 160 -9.66 -6.19 20.61
C ALA A 160 -8.29 -5.89 19.98
N GLY A 161 -7.45 -6.92 19.83
CA GLY A 161 -6.27 -6.91 19.01
C GLY A 161 -6.65 -7.29 17.59
N ASN A 162 -6.34 -6.41 16.64
CA ASN A 162 -5.99 -6.54 15.21
C ASN A 162 -6.03 -7.90 14.45
N THR A 163 -6.81 -8.91 14.84
CA THR A 163 -6.71 -10.27 14.28
C THR A 163 -7.46 -10.49 12.96
N PHE A 164 -8.33 -9.55 12.52
CA PHE A 164 -8.98 -9.63 11.21
C PHE A 164 -8.13 -9.11 10.04
N GLU A 165 -7.19 -8.17 10.29
CA GLU A 165 -6.24 -7.73 9.26
C GLU A 165 -5.07 -8.70 9.07
N ASP A 166 -4.73 -9.47 10.11
CA ASP A 166 -3.64 -10.44 10.07
C ASP A 166 -3.98 -11.70 9.25
N ALA A 167 -5.24 -12.14 9.26
CA ALA A 167 -5.68 -13.27 8.42
C ALA A 167 -5.58 -12.97 6.91
N ARG A 168 -5.74 -11.70 6.50
CA ARG A 168 -5.61 -11.26 5.09
C ARG A 168 -4.19 -11.40 4.52
N ARG A 169 -3.17 -11.50 5.37
CA ARG A 169 -1.77 -11.66 4.93
C ARG A 169 -1.34 -13.12 4.69
N SER A 170 -2.21 -14.10 4.95
CA SER A 170 -1.78 -15.50 5.12
C SER A 170 -2.18 -16.48 4.01
N SER A 171 -3.06 -16.13 3.07
CA SER A 171 -3.49 -17.05 2.00
C SER A 171 -2.85 -16.71 0.65
N PRO A 172 -1.99 -17.57 0.09
CA PRO A 172 -1.41 -17.36 -1.24
C PRO A 172 -2.52 -17.32 -2.30
N ARG A 173 -2.52 -16.26 -3.11
CA ARG A 173 -3.41 -16.11 -4.27
C ARG A 173 -2.76 -16.72 -5.50
N VAL A 174 -3.55 -17.38 -6.34
CA VAL A 174 -3.11 -17.92 -7.63
C VAL A 174 -3.79 -17.21 -8.77
N ARG A 175 -3.11 -17.13 -9.92
CA ARG A 175 -3.66 -16.54 -11.12
C ARG A 175 -4.86 -17.34 -11.59
N PHE A 176 -5.99 -16.67 -11.77
CA PHE A 176 -7.23 -17.28 -12.21
C PHE A 176 -7.94 -16.30 -13.13
N SER A 177 -7.91 -16.58 -14.43
CA SER A 177 -8.48 -15.75 -15.48
C SER A 177 -9.70 -16.43 -16.06
N SER A 178 -10.83 -16.31 -15.36
CA SER A 178 -12.13 -16.83 -15.80
C SER A 178 -13.16 -15.71 -15.87
N ARG A 179 -14.12 -15.86 -16.79
CA ARG A 179 -15.30 -15.00 -16.84
C ARG A 179 -16.16 -15.30 -15.62
N ILE A 180 -16.51 -14.24 -14.90
CA ILE A 180 -17.35 -14.30 -13.71
C ILE A 180 -18.70 -13.68 -14.06
N PHE A 181 -19.77 -14.41 -13.82
CA PHE A 181 -21.11 -13.84 -13.74
C PHE A 181 -21.39 -13.51 -12.28
N TYR A 182 -21.91 -12.34 -11.98
CA TYR A 182 -22.22 -11.97 -10.61
C TYR A 182 -23.57 -11.23 -10.50
N SER A 183 -24.25 -11.39 -9.38
CA SER A 183 -25.59 -10.88 -9.13
C SER A 183 -25.77 -10.55 -7.65
N PHE A 184 -26.65 -9.60 -7.33
CA PHE A 184 -26.97 -9.19 -5.95
C PHE A 184 -28.31 -9.77 -5.46
N ASP A 185 -29.13 -10.23 -6.40
CA ASP A 185 -30.52 -10.61 -6.21
C ASP A 185 -30.83 -11.98 -6.85
N GLU A 186 -29.80 -12.70 -7.33
CA GLU A 186 -29.85 -13.91 -8.16
C GLU A 186 -30.67 -13.82 -9.45
N THR A 187 -31.27 -12.67 -9.77
CA THR A 187 -32.15 -12.47 -10.93
C THR A 187 -31.45 -11.67 -12.02
N ASN A 188 -30.70 -10.64 -11.65
CA ASN A 188 -29.98 -9.77 -12.56
C ASN A 188 -28.48 -10.09 -12.56
N TRP A 189 -28.01 -10.77 -13.59
CA TRP A 189 -26.62 -11.19 -13.73
C TRP A 189 -25.81 -10.18 -14.57
N SER A 190 -24.70 -9.72 -14.01
CA SER A 190 -23.69 -8.92 -14.69
C SER A 190 -22.44 -9.76 -14.96
N THR A 191 -21.61 -9.32 -15.89
CA THR A 191 -20.35 -10.01 -16.22
C THR A 191 -19.14 -9.23 -15.73
N GLY A 192 -18.14 -9.96 -15.26
CA GLY A 192 -16.83 -9.47 -14.87
C GLY A 192 -15.76 -10.50 -15.23
N TYR A 193 -14.51 -10.16 -14.95
CA TYR A 193 -13.37 -11.03 -15.22
C TYR A 193 -12.50 -11.15 -13.97
N SER A 194 -12.17 -12.38 -13.58
CA SER A 194 -11.25 -12.61 -12.47
C SER A 194 -9.79 -12.42 -12.89
N THR A 195 -8.96 -11.96 -11.95
CA THR A 195 -7.50 -11.89 -12.12
C THR A 195 -6.78 -12.94 -11.28
N ASP A 196 -7.24 -13.12 -10.05
CA ASP A 196 -6.65 -13.98 -9.05
C ASP A 196 -7.72 -14.50 -8.09
N ILE A 197 -7.48 -15.71 -7.57
CA ILE A 197 -8.34 -16.40 -6.63
C ILE A 197 -7.53 -16.99 -5.48
N SER A 198 -8.15 -17.11 -4.32
CA SER A 198 -7.60 -17.70 -3.11
C SER A 198 -8.66 -18.54 -2.41
N LYS A 199 -8.27 -19.26 -1.36
CA LYS A 199 -9.22 -20.04 -0.56
C LYS A 199 -10.32 -19.18 0.08
N SER A 200 -10.02 -17.90 0.33
CA SER A 200 -10.91 -16.98 1.06
C SER A 200 -11.53 -15.90 0.19
N GLY A 201 -11.26 -15.86 -1.12
CA GLY A 201 -11.83 -14.82 -1.97
C GLY A 201 -11.24 -14.73 -3.36
N ILE A 202 -11.84 -13.86 -4.18
CA ILE A 202 -11.51 -13.63 -5.59
C ILE A 202 -11.41 -12.13 -5.88
N PHE A 203 -10.56 -11.74 -6.81
CA PHE A 203 -10.54 -10.38 -7.34
C PHE A 203 -11.14 -10.35 -8.74
N ILE A 204 -12.07 -9.44 -8.97
CA ILE A 204 -12.75 -9.29 -10.26
C ILE A 204 -12.68 -7.87 -10.79
N LEU A 205 -12.65 -7.74 -12.11
CA LEU A 205 -12.77 -6.50 -12.86
C LEU A 205 -14.20 -6.38 -13.41
N THR A 206 -14.86 -5.27 -13.13
CA THR A 206 -16.24 -4.99 -13.52
C THR A 206 -16.41 -3.55 -14.01
N TYR A 207 -17.47 -3.27 -14.76
CA TYR A 207 -17.84 -1.92 -15.21
C TYR A 207 -18.88 -1.24 -14.31
N LYS A 208 -19.49 -1.97 -13.36
CA LYS A 208 -20.47 -1.41 -12.44
C LYS A 208 -19.85 -1.22 -11.06
N PRO A 209 -19.90 -0.01 -10.46
CA PRO A 209 -19.47 0.20 -9.09
C PRO A 209 -20.39 -0.54 -8.13
N VAL A 210 -19.80 -1.09 -7.07
CA VAL A 210 -20.50 -1.87 -6.06
C VAL A 210 -20.02 -1.40 -4.69
N PRO A 211 -20.92 -1.05 -3.76
CA PRO A 211 -20.54 -0.66 -2.42
C PRO A 211 -19.71 -1.74 -1.72
N VAL A 212 -18.76 -1.34 -0.87
CA VAL A 212 -18.06 -2.26 0.04
C VAL A 212 -19.05 -2.73 1.10
N GLY A 213 -19.05 -4.02 1.43
CA GLY A 213 -19.95 -4.67 2.37
C GLY A 213 -21.14 -5.40 1.72
N SER A 214 -21.36 -5.24 0.41
CA SER A 214 -22.46 -5.86 -0.31
C SER A 214 -22.26 -7.37 -0.51
N LEU A 215 -23.34 -8.14 -0.33
CA LEU A 215 -23.40 -9.55 -0.68
C LEU A 215 -23.50 -9.73 -2.20
N VAL A 216 -22.75 -10.67 -2.74
CA VAL A 216 -22.66 -10.94 -4.18
C VAL A 216 -22.68 -12.43 -4.43
N PHE A 217 -23.67 -12.88 -5.20
CA PHE A 217 -23.70 -14.20 -5.80
C PHE A 217 -22.81 -14.20 -7.03
N MET A 218 -21.97 -15.22 -7.16
CA MET A 218 -21.07 -15.37 -8.29
C MET A 218 -21.24 -16.75 -8.92
N LYS A 219 -21.08 -16.80 -10.23
CA LYS A 219 -21.02 -18.00 -11.05
C LYS A 219 -19.81 -17.92 -11.96
N PHE A 220 -18.99 -18.96 -11.99
CA PHE A 220 -17.94 -19.06 -12.99
C PHE A 220 -17.69 -20.48 -13.42
N GLU A 221 -17.20 -20.60 -14.64
CA GLU A 221 -16.83 -21.87 -15.25
C GLU A 221 -15.47 -22.31 -14.73
N LEU A 222 -15.40 -23.59 -14.39
CA LEU A 222 -14.16 -24.29 -14.10
C LEU A 222 -13.58 -24.88 -15.40
N PRO A 223 -12.27 -25.18 -15.42
CA PRO A 223 -11.69 -25.99 -16.49
C PRO A 223 -12.46 -27.30 -16.68
N GLU A 224 -12.51 -27.82 -17.91
CA GLU A 224 -13.27 -29.03 -18.28
C GLU A 224 -12.98 -30.25 -17.37
N SER A 225 -11.78 -30.32 -16.78
CA SER A 225 -11.36 -31.34 -15.81
C SER A 225 -12.23 -31.43 -14.55
N PHE A 226 -13.04 -30.40 -14.25
CA PHE A 226 -13.91 -30.34 -13.07
C PHE A 226 -15.40 -30.55 -13.36
N GLY A 227 -15.75 -30.84 -14.61
CA GLY A 227 -17.14 -31.04 -15.07
C GLY A 227 -17.88 -29.75 -15.43
N PRO A 228 -19.02 -29.84 -16.16
CA PRO A 228 -19.67 -28.70 -16.81
C PRO A 228 -20.50 -27.81 -15.85
N THR A 229 -20.45 -28.05 -14.53
CA THR A 229 -21.34 -27.38 -13.58
C THR A 229 -20.70 -26.08 -13.08
N PRO A 230 -21.26 -24.89 -13.39
CA PRO A 230 -20.73 -23.62 -12.89
C PRO A 230 -20.83 -23.55 -11.37
N LEU A 231 -19.74 -23.16 -10.71
CA LEU A 231 -19.73 -22.99 -9.24
C LEU A 231 -20.55 -21.76 -8.87
N LYS A 232 -21.54 -21.91 -7.98
CA LYS A 232 -22.21 -20.78 -7.34
C LYS A 232 -21.50 -20.46 -6.02
N ILE A 233 -21.08 -19.21 -5.81
CA ILE A 233 -20.41 -18.76 -4.58
C ILE A 233 -21.06 -17.49 -4.06
N LEU A 234 -21.32 -17.43 -2.76
CA LEU A 234 -21.68 -16.20 -2.06
C LEU A 234 -20.44 -15.54 -1.47
N GLY A 235 -20.27 -14.25 -1.74
CA GLY A 235 -19.19 -13.47 -1.16
C GLY A 235 -19.60 -12.06 -0.79
N GLN A 236 -18.76 -11.38 -0.02
CA GLN A 236 -18.91 -9.99 0.37
C GLN A 236 -17.89 -9.14 -0.34
N THR A 237 -18.30 -8.00 -0.88
CA THR A 237 -17.35 -7.00 -1.36
C THR A 237 -16.57 -6.44 -0.18
N VAL A 238 -15.24 -6.54 -0.23
CA VAL A 238 -14.38 -6.07 0.87
C VAL A 238 -13.51 -4.89 0.48
N ARG A 239 -13.36 -4.66 -0.82
CA ARG A 239 -12.56 -3.54 -1.34
C ARG A 239 -13.00 -3.21 -2.76
N GLN A 240 -13.12 -1.91 -3.05
CA GLN A 240 -13.28 -1.40 -4.40
C GLN A 240 -12.06 -0.55 -4.75
N GLU A 241 -11.38 -0.86 -5.85
CA GLU A 241 -10.27 -0.08 -6.38
C GLU A 241 -10.71 0.61 -7.66
N SER A 242 -10.72 1.95 -7.65
CA SER A 242 -10.69 2.71 -8.90
C SER A 242 -9.27 2.65 -9.43
N LYS A 243 -9.03 1.98 -10.55
CA LYS A 243 -7.76 2.13 -11.26
C LYS A 243 -7.69 3.57 -11.75
N ARG A 244 -7.05 4.45 -10.98
CA ARG A 244 -6.47 5.69 -11.49
C ARG A 244 -5.65 5.26 -12.71
N HIS A 245 -6.15 5.60 -13.92
CA HIS A 245 -5.59 5.34 -15.28
C HIS A 245 -6.34 4.35 -16.20
N SER A 246 -7.53 3.82 -15.84
CA SER A 246 -8.35 3.12 -16.84
C SER A 246 -9.06 4.13 -17.76
N LYS A 247 -8.61 4.25 -19.02
CA LYS A 247 -9.31 5.02 -20.07
C LYS A 247 -10.72 4.45 -20.42
N ASN A 248 -11.12 3.33 -19.81
CA ASN A 248 -12.29 2.52 -20.24
C ASN A 248 -13.32 2.25 -19.11
N GLY A 249 -13.26 2.95 -17.96
CA GLY A 249 -14.29 2.81 -16.90
C GLY A 249 -14.33 1.47 -16.15
N VAL A 250 -13.24 0.68 -16.16
CA VAL A 250 -13.16 -0.62 -15.45
C VAL A 250 -12.75 -0.41 -13.99
N LEU A 251 -13.49 -1.03 -13.07
CA LEU A 251 -13.33 -1.01 -11.62
C LEU A 251 -12.83 -2.37 -11.12
N GLY A 252 -11.88 -2.36 -10.19
CA GLY A 252 -11.43 -3.57 -9.49
C GLY A 252 -12.23 -3.80 -8.21
N MET A 253 -12.58 -5.05 -7.93
CA MET A 253 -13.37 -5.42 -6.76
C MET A 253 -12.83 -6.69 -6.12
N GLY A 254 -12.47 -6.59 -4.85
CA GLY A 254 -12.12 -7.74 -4.02
C GLY A 254 -13.37 -8.28 -3.34
N ILE A 255 -13.60 -9.59 -3.49
CA ILE A 255 -14.74 -10.29 -2.91
C ILE A 255 -14.21 -11.39 -1.99
N GLN A 256 -14.63 -11.38 -0.74
CA GLN A 256 -14.33 -12.42 0.25
C GLN A 256 -15.44 -13.46 0.23
N PHE A 257 -15.11 -14.74 0.22
CA PHE A 257 -16.12 -15.80 0.28
C PHE A 257 -16.70 -15.89 1.70
N ILE A 258 -18.03 -15.94 1.83
CA ILE A 258 -18.72 -15.97 3.14
C ILE A 258 -19.11 -17.39 3.52
N SER A 259 -19.56 -18.19 2.55
CA SER A 259 -19.98 -19.57 2.76
C SER A 259 -19.61 -20.38 1.53
N VAL A 260 -18.73 -21.35 1.72
CA VAL A 260 -18.30 -22.29 0.68
C VAL A 260 -18.88 -23.62 1.11
N ASP A 261 -19.96 -24.08 0.44
CA ASP A 261 -20.49 -25.44 0.58
C ASP A 261 -19.32 -26.43 0.73
N THR A 262 -19.37 -27.36 1.68
CA THR A 262 -18.25 -28.27 1.98
C THR A 262 -17.78 -29.04 0.74
N LYS A 263 -18.69 -29.37 -0.20
CA LYS A 263 -18.33 -29.95 -1.52
C LYS A 263 -17.65 -28.94 -2.45
N LEU A 264 -18.03 -27.68 -2.36
CA LEU A 264 -17.48 -26.56 -3.13
C LEU A 264 -16.10 -26.14 -2.61
N SER A 265 -15.88 -26.22 -1.30
CA SER A 265 -14.60 -25.95 -0.62
C SER A 265 -13.54 -26.97 -1.04
N GLU A 266 -13.88 -28.25 -1.13
CA GLU A 266 -12.97 -29.27 -1.65
C GLU A 266 -12.66 -29.10 -3.14
N LYS A 267 -13.67 -28.81 -3.98
CA LYS A 267 -13.43 -28.50 -5.40
C LYS A 267 -12.54 -27.27 -5.59
N LEU A 268 -12.75 -26.23 -4.78
CA LEU A 268 -11.93 -25.02 -4.81
C LEU A 268 -10.50 -25.28 -4.29
N LYS A 269 -10.33 -26.13 -3.26
CA LYS A 269 -9.01 -26.56 -2.78
C LYS A 269 -8.27 -27.35 -3.86
N VAL A 270 -8.95 -28.26 -4.56
CA VAL A 270 -8.36 -29.03 -5.68
C VAL A 270 -8.02 -28.11 -6.85
N LEU A 271 -8.92 -27.21 -7.25
CA LEU A 271 -8.63 -26.21 -8.29
C LEU A 271 -7.45 -25.33 -7.92
N ILE A 272 -7.42 -24.79 -6.70
CA ILE A 272 -6.30 -23.96 -6.23
C ILE A 272 -5.03 -24.80 -6.21
N ARG A 273 -5.07 -26.06 -5.77
CA ARG A 273 -3.91 -26.96 -5.80
C ARG A 273 -3.46 -27.22 -7.24
N GLU A 274 -4.36 -27.50 -8.18
CA GLU A 274 -4.01 -27.70 -9.60
C GLU A 274 -3.49 -26.42 -10.26
N LEU A 275 -4.05 -25.26 -9.94
CA LEU A 275 -3.54 -23.96 -10.42
C LEU A 275 -2.19 -23.65 -9.78
N GLN A 276 -1.99 -23.99 -8.52
CA GLN A 276 -0.69 -23.92 -7.84
C GLN A 276 0.30 -24.90 -8.45
N GLU A 277 -0.12 -26.12 -8.79
CA GLU A 277 0.71 -27.15 -9.42
C GLU A 277 1.03 -26.80 -10.87
N ARG A 278 0.10 -26.21 -11.63
CA ARG A 278 0.35 -25.65 -12.96
C ARG A 278 1.24 -24.43 -12.89
N GLU A 279 0.99 -23.51 -11.96
CA GLU A 279 1.86 -22.36 -11.73
C GLU A 279 3.25 -22.86 -11.28
N ASN A 280 3.34 -23.88 -10.44
CA ASN A 280 4.59 -24.51 -10.01
C ASN A 280 5.25 -25.34 -11.12
N GLN A 281 4.50 -25.97 -12.02
CA GLN A 281 5.00 -26.70 -13.19
C GLN A 281 5.41 -25.74 -14.30
N ASP A 282 4.75 -24.61 -14.46
CA ASP A 282 5.15 -23.48 -15.32
C ASP A 282 6.39 -22.79 -14.74
N LEU A 283 6.48 -22.65 -13.42
CA LEU A 283 7.69 -22.20 -12.72
C LEU A 283 8.83 -23.22 -12.84
N ALA A 284 8.55 -24.52 -12.70
CA ALA A 284 9.54 -25.61 -12.77
C ALA A 284 9.97 -25.95 -14.20
N SER A 285 9.13 -25.68 -15.21
CA SER A 285 9.44 -25.99 -16.62
C SER A 285 10.20 -24.89 -17.35
N HIS A 286 10.40 -23.72 -16.73
CA HIS A 286 11.32 -22.69 -17.27
C HIS A 286 11.04 -22.32 -18.74
N LYS A 287 9.80 -22.40 -19.23
CA LYS A 287 9.48 -22.10 -20.65
C LYS A 287 9.07 -20.65 -20.88
N GLU A 288 8.59 -19.93 -19.88
CA GLU A 288 8.03 -18.58 -20.05
C GLU A 288 8.90 -17.50 -19.36
N ILE A 289 9.29 -16.49 -20.13
CA ILE A 289 9.88 -15.22 -19.71
C ILE A 289 8.76 -14.23 -19.48
N ARG A 290 8.58 -13.79 -18.23
CA ARG A 290 7.64 -12.72 -17.89
C ARG A 290 8.40 -11.40 -17.82
N PHE A 291 7.82 -10.31 -18.31
CA PHE A 291 8.40 -8.97 -18.29
C PHE A 291 7.36 -7.87 -18.49
N GLN A 292 7.67 -6.65 -18.07
CA GLN A 292 6.68 -5.58 -18.01
C GLN A 292 6.69 -4.71 -19.29
N CYS A 293 5.55 -4.59 -19.96
CA CYS A 293 5.36 -3.64 -21.06
C CYS A 293 5.70 -2.22 -20.61
N GLU A 294 6.58 -1.56 -21.35
CA GLU A 294 7.06 -0.21 -21.04
C GLU A 294 6.00 0.89 -21.20
N GLN A 295 4.95 0.65 -22.00
CA GLN A 295 3.92 1.65 -22.28
C GLN A 295 2.68 1.54 -21.38
N CYS A 296 2.23 0.33 -21.03
CA CYS A 296 1.01 0.13 -20.26
C CYS A 296 1.22 -0.51 -18.88
N GLY A 297 2.46 -0.90 -18.54
CA GLY A 297 2.80 -1.49 -17.25
C GLY A 297 2.27 -2.92 -17.05
N ARG A 298 1.64 -3.53 -18.07
CA ARG A 298 1.15 -4.91 -18.01
C ARG A 298 2.33 -5.88 -18.03
N VAL A 299 2.28 -6.93 -17.20
CA VAL A 299 3.22 -8.05 -17.30
C VAL A 299 2.84 -8.91 -18.50
N VAL A 300 3.78 -9.07 -19.43
CA VAL A 300 3.72 -9.84 -20.66
C VAL A 300 4.55 -11.11 -20.46
N GLY A 301 4.01 -12.25 -20.83
CA GLY A 301 4.73 -13.52 -20.90
C GLY A 301 5.14 -13.79 -22.35
N ALA A 302 6.35 -14.33 -22.56
CA ALA A 302 6.83 -14.82 -23.84
C ALA A 302 7.57 -16.13 -23.61
N GLU A 303 7.59 -17.05 -24.57
CA GLU A 303 8.42 -18.24 -24.41
C GLU A 303 9.93 -17.88 -24.42
N LYS A 304 10.77 -18.66 -23.72
CA LYS A 304 12.24 -18.45 -23.71
C LYS A 304 12.86 -18.49 -25.11
N SER A 305 12.25 -19.23 -26.04
CA SER A 305 12.61 -19.28 -27.46
C SER A 305 12.53 -17.91 -28.15
N PHE A 306 11.71 -16.99 -27.64
CA PHE A 306 11.59 -15.63 -28.16
C PHE A 306 12.58 -14.65 -27.53
N ALA A 307 13.45 -15.07 -26.61
CA ALA A 307 14.45 -14.18 -26.02
C ALA A 307 15.29 -13.47 -27.11
N GLY A 308 15.35 -12.14 -27.03
CA GLY A 308 15.96 -11.26 -28.03
C GLY A 308 15.05 -10.87 -29.20
N GLN A 309 13.86 -11.45 -29.34
CA GLN A 309 12.89 -11.14 -30.42
C GLN A 309 11.87 -10.08 -29.99
N SER A 310 11.24 -9.43 -30.98
CA SER A 310 10.14 -8.48 -30.75
C SER A 310 8.80 -9.20 -30.65
N ILE A 311 7.99 -8.83 -29.66
CA ILE A 311 6.59 -9.24 -29.52
C ILE A 311 5.70 -8.02 -29.27
N THR A 312 4.43 -8.11 -29.65
CA THR A 312 3.51 -6.98 -29.49
C THR A 312 2.70 -7.11 -28.21
N CYS A 313 2.81 -6.12 -27.32
CA CYS A 313 1.94 -5.98 -26.18
C CYS A 313 0.48 -5.74 -26.62
N PHE A 314 -0.49 -6.13 -25.79
CA PHE A 314 -1.90 -5.83 -26.00
C PHE A 314 -2.22 -4.33 -26.19
N CYS A 315 -1.38 -3.42 -25.68
CA CYS A 315 -1.55 -1.98 -25.93
C CYS A 315 -1.00 -1.50 -27.29
N GLY A 316 -0.53 -2.43 -28.14
CA GLY A 316 0.04 -2.16 -29.45
C GLY A 316 1.54 -1.83 -29.44
N THR A 317 2.20 -1.85 -28.28
CA THR A 317 3.64 -1.55 -28.16
C THR A 317 4.45 -2.77 -28.56
N GLU A 318 5.43 -2.58 -29.44
CA GLU A 318 6.43 -3.58 -29.76
C GLU A 318 7.46 -3.67 -28.62
N LEU A 319 7.68 -4.87 -28.10
CA LEU A 319 8.51 -5.14 -26.93
C LEU A 319 9.59 -6.16 -27.29
N SER A 320 10.83 -5.93 -26.88
CA SER A 320 11.87 -6.96 -26.96
C SER A 320 11.74 -7.93 -25.79
N VAL A 321 11.67 -9.22 -26.06
CA VAL A 321 11.65 -10.27 -25.04
C VAL A 321 13.05 -10.35 -24.41
N PRO A 322 13.20 -10.14 -23.10
CA PRO A 322 14.49 -10.14 -22.44
C PRO A 322 15.06 -11.56 -22.33
N PHE A 323 16.38 -11.71 -22.21
CA PHE A 323 16.98 -12.98 -21.81
C PHE A 323 16.82 -13.17 -20.29
N VAL A 324 16.24 -14.29 -19.86
CA VAL A 324 15.91 -14.52 -18.44
C VAL A 324 16.29 -15.94 -18.01
N VAL A 325 17.07 -16.03 -16.93
CA VAL A 325 17.58 -17.27 -16.31
C VAL A 325 16.55 -17.86 -15.32
N HIS A 326 15.80 -17.02 -14.57
CA HIS A 326 14.75 -17.42 -13.63
C HIS A 326 13.50 -16.52 -13.70
N THR A 327 12.32 -17.04 -13.37
CA THR A 327 11.05 -16.30 -13.47
C THR A 327 10.93 -15.15 -12.44
N PRO A 328 10.64 -13.91 -12.87
CA PRO A 328 10.43 -12.78 -11.96
C PRO A 328 9.11 -12.88 -11.17
N THR A 329 9.05 -12.17 -10.03
CA THR A 329 7.84 -12.03 -9.19
C THR A 329 7.32 -10.59 -9.22
N GLU A 330 6.07 -10.32 -8.80
CA GLU A 330 5.52 -8.95 -8.73
C GLU A 330 6.37 -7.98 -7.86
N LYS A 331 7.02 -8.50 -6.80
CA LYS A 331 7.91 -7.73 -5.94
C LYS A 331 9.31 -7.54 -6.53
N ASN A 332 9.70 -8.37 -7.50
CA ASN A 332 11.04 -8.40 -8.06
C ASN A 332 10.96 -8.66 -9.57
N PRO A 333 10.51 -7.65 -10.35
CA PRO A 333 10.17 -7.81 -11.76
C PRO A 333 11.37 -8.14 -12.64
N PHE A 334 12.59 -8.02 -12.11
CA PHE A 334 13.82 -8.36 -12.83
C PHE A 334 14.56 -9.55 -12.23
N GLN A 335 14.03 -10.27 -11.24
CA GLN A 335 14.74 -11.44 -10.70
C GLN A 335 15.00 -12.47 -11.80
N GLY A 336 16.25 -12.91 -11.94
CA GLY A 336 16.70 -13.83 -12.97
C GLY A 336 16.99 -13.20 -14.33
N TYR A 337 16.76 -11.89 -14.54
CA TYR A 337 17.00 -11.23 -15.82
C TYR A 337 18.46 -11.10 -16.12
N LEU A 338 18.80 -11.17 -17.42
CA LEU A 338 20.06 -10.68 -17.92
C LEU A 338 19.89 -9.25 -18.39
N LEU A 339 20.65 -8.35 -17.77
CA LEU A 339 20.77 -6.96 -18.16
C LEU A 339 22.24 -6.58 -18.04
N ALA A 340 22.79 -5.99 -19.09
CA ALA A 340 24.17 -5.54 -19.19
C ALA A 340 25.21 -6.65 -18.93
N GLY A 341 24.92 -7.88 -19.36
CA GLY A 341 25.75 -9.05 -19.05
C GLY A 341 25.69 -9.51 -17.59
N CYS A 342 24.77 -8.95 -16.79
CA CYS A 342 24.61 -9.27 -15.39
C CYS A 342 23.29 -9.99 -15.14
N ARG A 343 23.33 -11.06 -14.33
CA ARG A 343 22.14 -11.71 -13.80
C ARG A 343 21.61 -10.94 -12.60
N MET A 344 20.34 -10.58 -12.63
CA MET A 344 19.67 -9.83 -11.57
C MET A 344 19.20 -10.79 -10.47
N ASP A 345 19.68 -10.63 -9.24
CA ASP A 345 19.37 -11.53 -8.12
C ASP A 345 18.20 -11.00 -7.26
N GLY A 346 18.12 -9.69 -7.07
CA GLY A 346 16.93 -9.06 -6.50
C GLY A 346 17.08 -7.62 -6.02
N VAL A 347 15.95 -6.99 -5.66
CA VAL A 347 15.92 -5.59 -5.22
C VAL A 347 16.68 -5.43 -3.90
N ILE A 348 17.61 -4.47 -3.86
CA ILE A 348 18.31 -4.04 -2.64
C ILE A 348 17.97 -2.60 -2.23
N GLY A 349 17.31 -1.83 -3.09
CA GLY A 349 16.79 -0.52 -2.75
C GLY A 349 15.81 -0.02 -3.81
N SER A 350 14.77 0.72 -3.39
CA SER A 350 13.79 1.30 -4.29
C SER A 350 13.56 2.76 -3.92
N GLY A 351 13.68 3.66 -4.90
CA GLY A 351 13.36 5.08 -4.77
C GLY A 351 12.30 5.52 -5.77
N SER A 352 11.89 6.80 -5.69
CA SER A 352 10.92 7.40 -6.63
C SER A 352 11.42 7.40 -8.07
N ALA A 353 12.72 7.64 -8.28
CA ALA A 353 13.32 7.78 -9.60
C ALA A 353 13.96 6.50 -10.15
N ALA A 354 14.44 5.59 -9.30
CA ALA A 354 15.18 4.39 -9.71
C ALA A 354 15.02 3.25 -8.70
N THR A 355 15.23 2.03 -9.18
CA THR A 355 15.32 0.82 -8.36
C THR A 355 16.71 0.21 -8.52
N VAL A 356 17.32 -0.19 -7.42
CA VAL A 356 18.65 -0.82 -7.36
C VAL A 356 18.50 -2.29 -7.05
N TYR A 357 19.12 -3.12 -7.87
CA TYR A 357 19.13 -4.57 -7.76
C TYR A 357 20.54 -5.05 -7.42
N LYS A 358 20.66 -6.05 -6.56
CA LYS A 358 21.84 -6.91 -6.54
C LYS A 358 21.78 -7.82 -7.76
N GLY A 359 22.93 -8.05 -8.35
CA GLY A 359 23.11 -9.02 -9.41
C GLY A 359 24.52 -9.59 -9.42
N HIS A 360 24.81 -10.36 -10.47
CA HIS A 360 26.07 -11.05 -10.68
C HIS A 360 26.53 -10.85 -12.12
N HIS A 361 27.71 -10.26 -12.31
CA HIS A 361 28.27 -10.03 -13.63
C HIS A 361 28.83 -11.33 -14.19
N LEU A 362 28.19 -11.92 -15.20
CA LEU A 362 28.45 -13.30 -15.61
C LEU A 362 29.87 -13.53 -16.14
N ALA A 363 30.40 -12.61 -16.95
CA ALA A 363 31.73 -12.77 -17.54
C ALA A 363 32.88 -12.50 -16.56
N LEU A 364 32.62 -11.76 -15.48
CA LEU A 364 33.63 -11.40 -14.48
C LEU A 364 33.50 -12.24 -13.20
N ASP A 365 32.38 -12.97 -13.07
CA ASP A 365 32.01 -13.79 -11.92
C ASP A 365 32.03 -13.03 -10.58
N ILE A 366 31.54 -11.78 -10.58
CA ILE A 366 31.51 -10.92 -9.38
C ILE A 366 30.11 -10.34 -9.09
N PRO A 367 29.79 -10.10 -7.80
CA PRO A 367 28.55 -9.41 -7.44
C PRO A 367 28.58 -7.94 -7.87
N VAL A 368 27.44 -7.45 -8.34
CA VAL A 368 27.25 -6.06 -8.80
C VAL A 368 25.94 -5.48 -8.27
N ALA A 369 25.88 -4.16 -8.22
CA ALA A 369 24.64 -3.41 -8.02
C ALA A 369 24.20 -2.80 -9.36
N ILE A 370 22.91 -2.92 -9.69
CA ILE A 370 22.37 -2.52 -10.98
C ILE A 370 21.22 -1.56 -10.72
N LYS A 371 21.44 -0.29 -11.01
CA LYS A 371 20.46 0.77 -10.86
C LYS A 371 19.69 0.94 -12.16
N ILE A 372 18.37 0.80 -12.11
CA ILE A 372 17.45 0.92 -13.25
C ILE A 372 16.51 2.10 -13.01
N LEU A 373 16.36 2.98 -14.00
CA LEU A 373 15.39 4.08 -13.92
C LEU A 373 13.94 3.55 -13.85
N SER A 374 13.13 4.13 -12.96
CA SER A 374 11.76 3.72 -12.69
C SER A 374 10.81 3.93 -13.88
N SER A 375 9.74 3.15 -13.92
CA SER A 375 8.85 2.97 -15.06
C SER A 375 8.10 4.22 -15.51
N MET A 376 7.90 5.22 -14.66
CA MET A 376 7.20 6.46 -15.04
C MET A 376 8.01 7.38 -15.97
N GLN A 377 9.33 7.18 -16.11
CA GLN A 377 10.22 8.08 -16.88
C GLN A 377 10.79 7.41 -18.16
N LYS A 378 10.26 6.23 -18.51
CA LYS A 378 10.74 5.24 -19.51
C LYS A 378 10.84 5.65 -20.98
N ARG A 379 10.68 6.92 -21.38
CA ARG A 379 10.89 7.24 -22.80
C ARG A 379 12.38 7.20 -23.11
N ILE A 380 12.81 6.19 -23.89
CA ILE A 380 14.11 6.18 -24.58
C ILE A 380 14.28 7.55 -25.26
N GLY A 381 15.40 8.22 -24.99
CA GLY A 381 15.65 9.58 -25.49
C GLY A 381 15.05 10.72 -24.67
N SER A 382 14.36 10.45 -23.54
CA SER A 382 13.94 11.48 -22.60
C SER A 382 15.15 12.24 -22.04
N GLN A 383 14.94 13.51 -21.69
CA GLN A 383 15.99 14.34 -21.09
C GLN A 383 16.52 13.74 -19.77
N ILE A 384 15.67 13.00 -19.05
CA ILE A 384 16.00 12.28 -17.82
C ILE A 384 16.97 11.12 -18.09
N ALA A 385 16.66 10.25 -19.06
CA ALA A 385 17.52 9.12 -19.42
C ALA A 385 18.88 9.59 -19.96
N LYS A 386 18.91 10.66 -20.77
CA LYS A 386 20.16 11.26 -21.27
C LYS A 386 21.04 11.78 -20.13
N ARG A 387 20.46 12.37 -19.09
CA ARG A 387 21.19 12.87 -17.92
C ARG A 387 21.71 11.74 -17.05
N PHE A 388 20.86 10.76 -16.77
CA PHE A 388 21.24 9.56 -16.03
C PHE A 388 22.50 8.89 -16.62
N LEU A 389 22.55 8.72 -17.95
CA LEU A 389 23.72 8.15 -18.63
C LEU A 389 24.90 9.13 -18.70
N LYS A 390 24.66 10.44 -18.88
CA LYS A 390 25.74 11.44 -18.87
C LYS A 390 26.47 11.43 -17.53
N GLU A 391 25.73 11.37 -16.44
CA GLU A 391 26.27 11.40 -15.09
C GLU A 391 27.00 10.08 -14.75
N ALA A 392 26.45 8.93 -15.13
CA ALA A 392 27.16 7.66 -15.02
C ALA A 392 28.54 7.70 -15.71
N ARG A 393 28.64 8.33 -16.89
CA ARG A 393 29.91 8.48 -17.62
C ARG A 393 30.89 9.43 -16.94
N ILE A 394 30.40 10.43 -16.23
CA ILE A 394 31.23 11.36 -15.47
C ILE A 394 31.81 10.63 -14.25
N ILE A 395 30.95 9.95 -13.47
CA ILE A 395 31.36 9.18 -12.29
C ILE A 395 32.32 8.05 -12.66
N ALA A 396 32.11 7.38 -13.80
CA ALA A 396 32.99 6.32 -14.29
C ALA A 396 34.45 6.77 -14.54
N ARG A 397 34.71 8.08 -14.66
CA ARG A 397 36.06 8.63 -14.81
C ARG A 397 36.78 8.81 -13.47
N ILE A 398 36.03 8.87 -12.37
CA ILE A 398 36.56 9.13 -11.04
C ILE A 398 37.00 7.81 -10.43
N LYS A 399 38.31 7.65 -10.21
CA LYS A 399 38.88 6.48 -9.55
C LYS A 399 39.27 6.86 -8.13
N HIS A 400 38.50 6.42 -7.16
CA HIS A 400 38.75 6.70 -5.75
C HIS A 400 38.23 5.57 -4.86
N GLU A 401 38.94 5.21 -3.80
CA GLU A 401 38.59 4.09 -2.91
C GLU A 401 37.28 4.32 -2.13
N ASN A 402 36.95 5.59 -1.86
CA ASN A 402 35.72 5.98 -1.16
C ASN A 402 34.57 6.39 -2.10
N ILE A 403 34.64 6.09 -3.41
CA ILE A 403 33.56 6.29 -4.37
C ILE A 403 33.19 4.95 -5.00
N VAL A 404 31.91 4.60 -5.01
CA VAL A 404 31.45 3.38 -5.68
C VAL A 404 31.70 3.45 -7.18
N ALA A 405 32.48 2.50 -7.69
CA ALA A 405 32.89 2.47 -9.08
C ALA A 405 31.72 2.12 -10.01
N VAL A 406 31.53 2.92 -11.06
CA VAL A 406 30.64 2.60 -12.17
C VAL A 406 31.39 1.72 -13.17
N MET A 407 30.82 0.56 -13.47
CA MET A 407 31.43 -0.45 -14.35
C MET A 407 30.86 -0.39 -15.76
N ASN A 408 29.54 -0.19 -15.88
CA ASN A 408 28.86 -0.15 -17.17
C ASN A 408 27.62 0.75 -17.06
N ALA A 409 27.20 1.37 -18.15
CA ALA A 409 25.96 2.14 -18.21
C ALA A 409 25.45 2.19 -19.64
N GLY A 410 24.14 2.05 -19.82
CA GLY A 410 23.56 1.99 -21.16
C GLY A 410 22.05 1.89 -21.15
N VAL A 411 21.53 1.57 -22.34
CA VAL A 411 20.12 1.23 -22.53
C VAL A 411 20.07 -0.15 -23.14
N GLU A 412 19.36 -1.07 -22.51
CA GLU A 412 19.12 -2.42 -23.01
C GLU A 412 17.70 -2.84 -22.66
N ASN A 413 17.00 -3.47 -23.60
CA ASN A 413 15.60 -3.91 -23.45
C ASN A 413 14.66 -2.78 -22.96
N GLY A 414 14.87 -1.55 -23.45
CA GLY A 414 14.10 -0.36 -23.05
C GLY A 414 14.43 0.21 -21.66
N HIS A 415 15.44 -0.34 -20.97
CA HIS A 415 15.82 0.07 -19.63
C HIS A 415 17.15 0.81 -19.63
N SER A 416 17.15 2.06 -19.15
CA SER A 416 18.40 2.74 -18.81
C SER A 416 18.94 2.18 -17.50
N PHE A 417 20.19 1.72 -17.52
CA PHE A 417 20.83 1.07 -16.39
C PHE A 417 22.21 1.67 -16.09
N ILE A 418 22.65 1.50 -14.84
CA ILE A 418 24.03 1.68 -14.39
C ILE A 418 24.40 0.43 -13.60
N VAL A 419 25.43 -0.29 -14.05
CA VAL A 419 26.09 -1.36 -13.31
C VAL A 419 27.23 -0.73 -12.53
N MET A 420 27.24 -0.97 -11.23
CA MET A 420 28.24 -0.45 -10.31
C MET A 420 28.69 -1.53 -9.33
N GLN A 421 29.82 -1.26 -8.67
CA GLN A 421 30.35 -2.14 -7.64
C GLN A 421 29.29 -2.42 -6.57
N TYR A 422 29.10 -3.70 -6.25
CA TYR A 422 28.33 -4.07 -5.07
C TYR A 422 29.17 -3.88 -3.81
N VAL A 423 28.72 -3.00 -2.92
CA VAL A 423 29.34 -2.82 -1.60
C VAL A 423 28.58 -3.68 -0.60
N ALA A 424 29.23 -4.75 -0.14
CA ALA A 424 28.74 -5.49 1.01
C ALA A 424 28.79 -4.57 2.24
N GLY A 425 27.77 -4.61 3.10
CA GLY A 425 27.69 -3.76 4.29
C GLY A 425 26.32 -3.12 4.47
N ARG A 426 26.29 -1.97 5.16
CA ARG A 426 25.07 -1.21 5.44
C ARG A 426 25.29 0.28 5.21
N SER A 427 24.22 1.03 4.99
CA SER A 427 24.27 2.50 4.95
C SER A 427 24.44 3.11 6.34
N LEU A 428 24.97 4.33 6.40
CA LEU A 428 24.98 5.14 7.61
C LEU A 428 23.54 5.36 8.14
N ALA A 429 22.55 5.48 7.25
CA ALA A 429 21.14 5.55 7.65
C ALA A 429 20.69 4.32 8.46
N GLN A 430 21.05 3.11 8.01
CA GLN A 430 20.74 1.88 8.72
C GLN A 430 21.49 1.79 10.06
N LEU A 431 22.74 2.26 10.09
CA LEU A 431 23.51 2.35 11.33
C LEU A 431 22.82 3.29 12.35
N LEU A 432 22.40 4.49 11.94
CA LEU A 432 21.70 5.43 12.82
C LEU A 432 20.35 4.89 13.30
N GLN A 433 19.61 4.17 12.44
CA GLN A 433 18.35 3.53 12.82
C GLN A 433 18.52 2.40 13.85
N SER A 434 19.63 1.67 13.79
CA SER A 434 19.92 0.59 14.74
C SER A 434 20.17 1.08 16.18
N LYS A 435 20.34 2.40 16.37
CA LYS A 435 20.75 3.04 17.64
C LYS A 435 22.08 2.53 18.21
N GLU A 436 22.87 1.85 17.39
CA GLU A 436 24.25 1.51 17.74
C GLU A 436 25.06 2.80 17.92
N GLN A 437 25.83 2.86 19.01
CA GLN A 437 26.70 4.01 19.27
C GLN A 437 27.88 3.99 18.29
N ILE A 438 28.03 5.08 17.53
CA ILE A 438 29.20 5.31 16.71
C ILE A 438 30.27 5.91 17.61
N ASP A 439 31.35 5.17 17.87
CA ASP A 439 32.46 5.72 18.65
C ASP A 439 33.12 6.89 17.90
N LEU A 440 33.72 7.82 18.65
CA LEU A 440 34.29 9.03 18.07
C LEU A 440 35.37 8.77 17.01
N ASN A 441 36.18 7.70 17.15
CA ASN A 441 37.19 7.37 16.15
C ASN A 441 36.54 6.81 14.89
N GLN A 442 35.51 5.98 15.02
CA GLN A 442 34.72 5.50 13.89
C GLN A 442 34.05 6.67 13.17
N PHE A 443 33.40 7.58 13.91
CA PHE A 443 32.80 8.79 13.36
C PHE A 443 33.82 9.58 12.53
N ILE A 444 34.98 9.91 13.13
CA ILE A 444 36.03 10.69 12.45
C ILE A 444 36.52 9.96 11.19
N ARG A 445 36.79 8.65 11.26
CA ARG A 445 37.22 7.86 10.09
C ARG A 445 36.21 7.90 8.96
N LEU A 446 34.93 7.67 9.25
CA LEU A 446 33.86 7.71 8.25
C LEU A 446 33.81 9.06 7.52
N PHE A 447 33.94 10.17 8.25
CA PHE A 447 33.86 11.49 7.63
C PHE A 447 35.16 11.95 6.98
N LEU A 448 36.32 11.38 7.34
CA LEU A 448 37.56 11.53 6.58
C LEU A 448 37.43 10.88 5.20
N ASP A 449 36.93 9.64 5.15
CA ASP A 449 36.66 8.89 3.92
C ASP A 449 35.68 9.63 3.01
N VAL A 450 34.56 10.11 3.55
CA VAL A 450 33.55 10.86 2.80
C VAL A 450 34.11 12.19 2.29
N SER A 451 34.92 12.89 3.08
CA SER A 451 35.54 14.15 2.65
C SER A 451 36.57 13.93 1.54
N ALA A 452 37.33 12.83 1.58
CA ALA A 452 38.26 12.44 0.52
C ALA A 452 37.51 12.12 -0.78
N ALA A 453 36.39 11.37 -0.69
CA ALA A 453 35.52 11.11 -1.83
C ALA A 453 34.96 12.40 -2.47
N LEU A 454 34.47 13.34 -1.65
CA LEU A 454 33.97 14.62 -2.16
C LEU A 454 35.07 15.43 -2.84
N GLN A 455 36.26 15.50 -2.25
CA GLN A 455 37.39 16.20 -2.85
C GLN A 455 37.74 15.61 -4.23
N ALA A 456 37.83 14.28 -4.33
CA ALA A 456 38.12 13.60 -5.60
C ALA A 456 37.04 13.87 -6.66
N ALA A 457 35.78 14.00 -6.26
CA ALA A 457 34.70 14.35 -7.16
C ALA A 457 34.77 15.83 -7.61
N HIS A 458 35.03 16.74 -6.68
CA HIS A 458 35.16 18.18 -6.95
C HIS A 458 36.33 18.48 -7.90
N GLU A 459 37.43 17.73 -7.83
CA GLU A 459 38.56 17.81 -8.78
C GLU A 459 38.20 17.43 -10.22
N HIS A 460 37.08 16.73 -10.41
CA HIS A 460 36.53 16.37 -11.72
C HIS A 460 35.31 17.24 -12.11
N ASP A 461 35.12 18.38 -11.42
CA ASP A 461 33.97 19.28 -11.57
C ASP A 461 32.62 18.60 -11.31
N VAL A 462 32.60 17.63 -10.38
CA VAL A 462 31.40 16.85 -10.06
C VAL A 462 30.91 17.19 -8.66
N VAL A 463 29.73 17.78 -8.61
CA VAL A 463 28.97 17.99 -7.37
C VAL A 463 28.14 16.76 -7.07
N HIS A 464 28.14 16.28 -5.82
CA HIS A 464 27.28 15.16 -5.45
C HIS A 464 25.81 15.60 -5.32
N GLY A 465 25.54 16.69 -4.61
CA GLY A 465 24.23 17.35 -4.55
C GLY A 465 23.13 16.66 -3.73
N ASP A 466 23.41 15.50 -3.12
CA ASP A 466 22.44 14.71 -2.33
C ASP A 466 23.14 13.93 -1.21
N ILE A 467 24.15 14.53 -0.55
CA ILE A 467 24.85 13.90 0.57
C ILE A 467 23.89 13.74 1.75
N LYS A 468 23.73 12.48 2.19
CA LYS A 468 22.86 12.08 3.31
C LYS A 468 23.26 10.70 3.83
N PRO A 469 22.84 10.29 5.05
CA PRO A 469 23.17 8.98 5.61
C PRO A 469 22.84 7.78 4.71
N ALA A 470 21.79 7.86 3.87
CA ALA A 470 21.41 6.76 2.99
C ALA A 470 22.37 6.56 1.80
N ASN A 471 23.16 7.58 1.45
CA ASN A 471 24.09 7.57 0.32
C ASN A 471 25.55 7.32 0.75
N ILE A 472 25.78 7.07 2.04
CA ILE A 472 27.08 6.69 2.59
C ILE A 472 26.99 5.20 2.97
N LEU A 473 27.66 4.34 2.22
CA LEU A 473 27.77 2.92 2.54
C LEU A 473 29.00 2.66 3.42
N ILE A 474 28.87 1.74 4.36
CA ILE A 474 29.91 1.35 5.30
C ILE A 474 30.20 -0.13 5.06
N THR A 475 31.43 -0.43 4.65
CA THR A 475 31.90 -1.80 4.41
C THR A 475 32.05 -2.56 5.74
N PRO A 476 32.14 -3.91 5.73
CA PRO A 476 32.48 -4.69 6.92
C PRO A 476 33.82 -4.29 7.56
N ALA A 477 34.75 -3.74 6.76
CA ALA A 477 36.03 -3.21 7.24
C ALA A 477 35.90 -1.82 7.91
N GLY A 478 34.71 -1.20 7.87
CA GLY A 478 34.45 0.11 8.46
C GLY A 478 34.79 1.30 7.55
N THR A 479 35.14 1.06 6.28
CA THR A 479 35.42 2.10 5.28
C THR A 479 34.12 2.70 4.77
N ALA A 480 34.07 4.03 4.64
CA ALA A 480 32.93 4.71 4.02
C ALA A 480 33.10 4.84 2.51
N MET A 481 32.02 4.62 1.76
CA MET A 481 31.95 4.80 0.32
C MET A 481 30.73 5.62 -0.06
N LEU A 482 30.92 6.64 -0.91
CA LEU A 482 29.84 7.44 -1.48
C LEU A 482 29.22 6.75 -2.68
N VAL A 483 27.88 6.83 -2.75
CA VAL A 483 27.05 6.28 -3.82
C VAL A 483 26.00 7.31 -4.23
N ASP A 484 25.36 7.10 -5.38
CA ASP A 484 24.22 7.92 -5.78
C ASP A 484 24.53 9.43 -5.80
N PHE A 485 25.68 9.79 -6.39
CA PHE A 485 25.88 11.11 -7.00
C PHE A 485 24.61 11.47 -7.76
N GLY A 486 24.11 12.70 -7.56
CA GLY A 486 22.73 13.16 -7.74
C GLY A 486 22.07 12.88 -9.10
N LEU A 487 21.85 11.59 -9.36
CA LEU A 487 21.30 11.00 -10.57
C LEU A 487 19.87 11.51 -10.76
N VAL A 488 19.81 12.63 -11.48
CA VAL A 488 18.62 13.38 -11.89
C VAL A 488 17.92 14.12 -10.75
N LYS A 489 18.41 15.31 -10.40
CA LYS A 489 17.55 16.42 -9.96
C LYS A 489 17.89 17.67 -10.77
N ASP A 490 16.95 18.12 -11.59
CA ASP A 490 17.01 19.43 -12.24
C ASP A 490 15.66 20.12 -12.08
N LEU A 491 15.71 21.45 -12.02
CA LEU A 491 14.71 22.45 -11.62
C LEU A 491 13.21 22.12 -11.82
N LYS A 492 12.84 21.38 -12.86
CA LYS A 492 11.44 21.05 -13.18
C LYS A 492 10.86 19.92 -12.34
N SER A 493 11.65 18.89 -12.00
CA SER A 493 11.18 17.81 -11.12
C SER A 493 10.99 18.33 -9.69
N PHE A 494 11.77 19.32 -9.26
CA PHE A 494 11.59 19.99 -7.97
C PHE A 494 10.32 20.87 -7.92
N GLN A 495 9.93 21.53 -9.01
CA GLN A 495 8.67 22.27 -9.08
C GLN A 495 7.45 21.33 -9.10
N GLU A 496 7.55 20.18 -9.78
CA GLU A 496 6.53 19.13 -9.77
C GLU A 496 6.46 18.37 -8.43
N GLU A 497 7.59 18.16 -7.73
CA GLU A 497 7.64 17.58 -6.38
C GLU A 497 7.16 18.57 -5.32
N LYS A 498 7.44 19.89 -5.47
CA LYS A 498 6.83 20.96 -4.65
C LYS A 498 5.31 20.94 -4.72
N THR A 499 4.72 20.57 -5.86
CA THR A 499 3.25 20.48 -6.05
C THR A 499 2.65 19.14 -5.62
N LYS A 500 3.46 18.07 -5.47
CA LYS A 500 3.00 16.73 -5.09
C LYS A 500 3.32 16.33 -3.64
N GLY A 501 3.89 17.24 -2.86
CA GLY A 501 4.33 16.98 -1.48
C GLY A 501 5.68 16.25 -1.49
N LEU A 502 6.76 16.97 -1.23
CA LEU A 502 8.08 16.36 -1.01
C LEU A 502 7.99 15.32 0.11
N ALA A 503 8.58 14.14 -0.09
CA ALA A 503 8.85 13.23 1.01
C ALA A 503 9.73 13.93 2.05
N LEU A 504 9.33 13.87 3.33
CA LEU A 504 9.95 14.57 4.47
C LEU A 504 11.48 14.36 4.60
N GLY A 505 12.03 13.27 4.06
CA GLY A 505 13.43 12.88 4.23
C GLY A 505 14.46 13.64 3.39
N THR A 506 14.10 14.16 2.22
CA THR A 506 15.05 14.83 1.30
C THR A 506 15.48 16.24 1.76
N PRO A 507 14.59 17.08 2.33
CA PRO A 507 14.97 18.42 2.79
C PRO A 507 15.91 18.47 4.01
N LEU A 508 16.03 17.36 4.75
CA LEU A 508 16.76 17.32 6.04
C LEU A 508 18.26 17.63 5.92
N TYR A 509 18.85 17.43 4.74
CA TYR A 509 20.29 17.62 4.48
C TYR A 509 20.56 18.65 3.38
N MET A 510 19.52 19.31 2.89
CA MET A 510 19.61 20.25 1.77
C MET A 510 20.25 21.56 2.22
N SER A 511 21.16 22.08 1.40
CA SER A 511 21.77 23.39 1.65
C SER A 511 20.78 24.54 1.46
N PRO A 512 21.00 25.71 2.10
CA PRO A 512 20.17 26.90 1.94
C PRO A 512 20.00 27.33 0.48
N GLU A 513 21.07 27.28 -0.30
CA GLU A 513 21.05 27.62 -1.73
C GLU A 513 20.20 26.64 -2.55
N GLN A 514 20.30 25.33 -2.30
CA GLN A 514 19.44 24.32 -2.94
C GLN A 514 17.98 24.51 -2.53
N ALA A 515 17.73 24.85 -1.26
CA ALA A 515 16.40 25.14 -0.74
C ALA A 515 15.74 26.36 -1.40
N LYS A 516 16.55 27.39 -1.73
CA LYS A 516 16.13 28.58 -2.51
C LYS A 516 16.01 28.31 -4.00
N GLY A 517 16.56 27.20 -4.50
CA GLY A 517 16.67 26.91 -5.93
C GLY A 517 17.83 27.64 -6.62
N GLU A 518 18.78 28.14 -5.83
CA GLU A 518 20.01 28.79 -6.26
C GLU A 518 21.09 27.70 -6.45
N TYR A 519 21.01 26.95 -7.55
CA TYR A 519 21.95 25.85 -7.82
C TYR A 519 23.34 26.31 -8.29
N ALA A 520 23.61 27.62 -8.28
CA ALA A 520 24.82 28.22 -8.83
C ALA A 520 26.04 28.22 -7.88
N THR A 521 26.07 27.35 -6.86
CA THR A 521 27.25 27.24 -5.97
C THR A 521 27.69 25.78 -5.82
N GLU A 522 28.59 25.36 -6.72
CA GLU A 522 28.78 23.96 -7.09
C GLU A 522 29.31 23.07 -5.94
N PHE A 523 30.40 23.37 -5.22
CA PHE A 523 30.97 22.40 -4.25
C PHE A 523 30.62 22.64 -2.78
N ARG A 524 30.27 23.87 -2.41
CA ARG A 524 30.00 24.26 -1.00
C ARG A 524 28.64 23.78 -0.49
N SER A 525 27.74 23.44 -1.41
CA SER A 525 26.50 22.72 -1.09
C SER A 525 26.78 21.34 -0.51
N ASP A 526 27.73 20.58 -1.09
CA ASP A 526 28.12 19.26 -0.56
C ASP A 526 28.73 19.37 0.84
N ILE A 527 29.50 20.43 1.11
CA ILE A 527 30.08 20.69 2.44
C ILE A 527 28.98 20.92 3.47
N TYR A 528 27.92 21.68 3.13
CA TYR A 528 26.78 21.86 4.02
C TYR A 528 26.05 20.56 4.29
N SER A 529 25.75 19.79 3.23
CA SER A 529 25.06 18.51 3.36
C SER A 529 25.88 17.47 4.15
N LEU A 530 27.21 17.51 4.01
CA LEU A 530 28.13 16.76 4.85
C LEU A 530 28.04 17.20 6.31
N GLY A 531 28.06 18.51 6.58
CA GLY A 531 27.87 19.07 7.92
C GLY A 531 26.55 18.64 8.56
N ALA A 532 25.44 18.66 7.80
CA ALA A 532 24.14 18.19 8.28
C ALA A 532 24.13 16.68 8.57
N THR A 533 24.87 15.90 7.77
CA THR A 533 25.03 14.46 7.96
C THR A 533 25.90 14.15 9.20
N MET A 534 26.99 14.89 9.40
CA MET A 534 27.83 14.82 10.61
C MET A 534 27.05 15.20 11.86
N TYR A 535 26.27 16.28 11.79
CA TYR A 535 25.40 16.70 12.88
C TYR A 535 24.42 15.58 13.25
N HIS A 536 23.76 14.97 12.27
CA HIS A 536 22.84 13.87 12.54
C HIS A 536 23.54 12.65 13.14
N ALA A 537 24.67 12.26 12.58
CA ALA A 537 25.40 11.11 13.08
C ALA A 537 25.91 11.30 14.51
N LEU A 538 26.26 12.53 14.90
CA LEU A 538 26.74 12.85 16.23
C LEU A 538 25.57 13.06 17.22
N ALA A 539 24.63 13.96 16.90
CA ALA A 539 23.53 14.36 17.77
C ALA A 539 22.32 13.39 17.78
N GLY A 540 22.33 12.35 16.93
CA GLY A 540 21.23 11.40 16.80
C GLY A 540 19.96 11.96 16.14
N ARG A 541 19.97 13.23 15.71
CA ARG A 541 18.89 13.89 14.97
C ARG A 541 19.44 14.91 13.96
N PRO A 542 18.77 15.16 12.82
CA PRO A 542 19.20 16.17 11.86
C PRO A 542 19.17 17.58 12.48
N PRO A 543 19.95 18.54 11.92
CA PRO A 543 20.03 19.91 12.44
C PRO A 543 18.67 20.63 12.44
N PHE A 544 17.81 20.30 11.46
CA PHE A 544 16.45 20.82 11.36
C PHE A 544 15.49 19.68 11.05
N TYR A 545 14.30 19.75 11.64
CA TYR A 545 13.18 18.85 11.41
C TYR A 545 11.87 19.63 11.55
N GLY A 546 10.78 19.09 11.01
CA GLY A 546 9.47 19.75 10.99
C GLY A 546 8.38 18.77 10.57
N MET A 547 7.13 19.17 10.77
CA MET A 547 5.97 18.36 10.39
C MET A 547 5.75 18.36 8.88
N THR A 548 6.29 19.36 8.17
CA THR A 548 6.19 19.48 6.72
C THR A 548 7.54 19.75 6.07
N SER A 549 7.69 19.32 4.82
CA SER A 549 8.89 19.57 4.02
C SER A 549 9.15 21.07 3.81
N LEU A 550 8.10 21.89 3.68
CA LEU A 550 8.23 23.36 3.57
C LEU A 550 8.76 24.00 4.85
N GLU A 551 8.33 23.50 6.00
CA GLU A 551 8.84 23.96 7.29
C GLU A 551 10.34 23.67 7.39
N VAL A 552 10.78 22.44 7.09
CA VAL A 552 12.20 22.07 7.09
C VAL A 552 12.99 22.97 6.14
N ILE A 553 12.50 23.21 4.92
CA ILE A 553 13.13 24.11 3.94
C ILE A 553 13.28 25.52 4.51
N ARG A 554 12.25 26.08 5.15
CA ARG A 554 12.33 27.40 5.78
C ARG A 554 13.43 27.44 6.85
N ARG A 555 13.49 26.42 7.71
CA ARG A 555 14.52 26.32 8.76
C ARG A 555 15.92 26.20 8.17
N GLN A 556 16.10 25.39 7.11
CA GLN A 556 17.37 25.30 6.39
C GLN A 556 17.84 26.68 5.89
N ILE A 557 16.93 27.51 5.39
CA ILE A 557 17.25 28.83 4.84
C ILE A 557 17.61 29.85 5.92
N SER A 558 16.87 29.89 7.04
CA SER A 558 16.91 31.04 7.96
C SER A 558 17.31 30.74 9.41
N GLU A 559 17.22 29.49 9.87
CA GLU A 559 17.44 29.17 11.29
C GLU A 559 18.85 28.66 11.56
N THR A 560 19.44 29.05 12.69
CA THR A 560 20.72 28.50 13.16
C THR A 560 20.45 27.18 13.90
N PRO A 561 21.21 26.10 13.64
CA PRO A 561 21.00 24.85 14.36
C PRO A 561 21.40 24.98 15.83
N THR A 562 20.77 24.21 16.71
CA THR A 562 21.22 24.11 18.11
C THR A 562 22.68 23.67 18.14
N HIS A 563 23.50 24.32 18.96
CA HIS A 563 24.92 24.00 19.02
C HIS A 563 25.13 22.57 19.54
N ILE A 564 26.06 21.81 18.95
CA ILE A 564 26.27 20.40 19.33
C ILE A 564 26.66 20.26 20.80
N SER A 565 27.44 21.20 21.35
CA SER A 565 27.81 21.18 22.77
C SER A 565 26.62 21.32 23.73
N GLU A 566 25.48 21.85 23.29
CA GLU A 566 24.26 21.88 24.11
C GLU A 566 23.57 20.50 24.15
N LEU A 567 23.72 19.70 23.08
CA LEU A 567 23.12 18.37 22.97
C LEU A 567 24.03 17.28 23.54
N LEU A 568 25.34 17.46 23.38
CA LEU A 568 26.39 16.52 23.76
C LEU A 568 27.55 17.30 24.40
N PRO A 569 27.47 17.61 25.70
CA PRO A 569 28.53 18.35 26.41
C PRO A 569 29.90 17.65 26.36
N ASP A 570 29.91 16.32 26.26
CA ASP A 570 31.13 15.51 26.22
C ASP A 570 31.77 15.43 24.81
N ALA A 571 31.11 15.95 23.77
CA ALA A 571 31.68 15.99 22.43
C ALA A 571 32.85 16.99 22.36
N PRO A 572 33.97 16.69 21.67
CA PRO A 572 35.08 17.62 21.55
C PRO A 572 34.61 18.96 20.95
N HIS A 573 34.85 20.08 21.65
CA HIS A 573 34.39 21.41 21.22
C HIS A 573 34.84 21.74 19.78
N ARG A 574 36.09 21.42 19.42
CA ARG A 574 36.59 21.64 18.06
C ARG A 574 35.81 20.87 16.99
N LEU A 575 35.28 19.68 17.33
CA LEU A 575 34.44 18.91 16.42
C LEU A 575 33.06 19.55 16.27
N ALA A 576 32.47 20.03 17.37
CA ALA A 576 31.23 20.79 17.32
C ALA A 576 31.39 22.04 16.44
N ASP A 577 32.44 22.84 16.67
CA ASP A 577 32.72 24.06 15.90
C ASP A 577 32.94 23.78 14.41
N LEU A 578 33.64 22.68 14.07
CA LEU A 578 33.84 22.25 12.69
C LEU A 578 32.49 21.98 12.00
N ILE A 579 31.60 21.22 12.66
CA ILE A 579 30.28 20.89 12.11
C ILE A 579 29.43 22.14 11.97
N MET A 580 29.43 23.01 12.99
CA MET A 580 28.70 24.28 12.95
C MET A 580 29.18 25.20 11.83
N LYS A 581 30.50 25.28 11.59
CA LYS A 581 31.08 26.01 10.47
C LYS A 581 30.66 25.45 9.11
N ALA A 582 30.55 24.13 8.97
CA ALA A 582 30.03 23.52 7.74
C ALA A 582 28.54 23.87 7.49
N LEU A 583 27.78 24.11 8.56
CA LEU A 583 26.36 24.47 8.55
C LEU A 583 26.08 25.98 8.45
N GLU A 584 27.10 26.80 8.20
CA GLU A 584 26.92 28.24 7.97
C GLU A 584 25.97 28.51 6.80
N LYS A 585 25.13 29.53 6.93
CA LYS A 585 24.09 29.78 5.92
C LYS A 585 24.65 30.36 4.64
N ASP A 586 25.57 31.29 4.77
CA ASP A 586 26.30 31.87 3.65
C ASP A 586 27.48 30.95 3.27
N PRO A 587 27.52 30.43 2.02
CA PRO A 587 28.62 29.59 1.55
C PRO A 587 30.03 30.21 1.72
N ALA A 588 30.16 31.54 1.74
CA ALA A 588 31.44 32.21 1.95
C ALA A 588 32.04 31.96 3.34
N TRP A 589 31.21 31.65 4.34
CA TRP A 589 31.63 31.42 5.72
C TRP A 589 31.92 29.94 6.03
N ARG A 590 31.55 29.04 5.11
CA ARG A 590 31.85 27.61 5.20
C ARG A 590 33.32 27.31 4.88
N PHE A 591 33.69 26.03 4.98
CA PHE A 591 34.89 25.55 4.32
C PHE A 591 34.78 25.75 2.81
N GLN A 592 35.89 26.16 2.17
CA GLN A 592 35.90 26.46 0.73
C GLN A 592 36.24 25.23 -0.13
N SER A 593 36.66 24.12 0.48
CA SER A 593 36.85 22.82 -0.17
C SER A 593 36.61 21.66 0.80
N ALA A 594 36.32 20.47 0.27
CA ALA A 594 36.22 19.25 1.06
C ALA A 594 37.56 18.91 1.73
N GLU A 595 38.68 19.17 1.07
CA GLU A 595 40.02 18.99 1.65
C GLU A 595 40.27 19.92 2.85
N ALA A 596 39.79 21.16 2.83
CA ALA A 596 39.94 22.08 3.96
C ALA A 596 39.19 21.58 5.21
N LEU A 597 37.98 21.02 5.02
CA LEU A 597 37.23 20.38 6.10
C LEU A 597 37.96 19.12 6.59
N ARG A 598 38.40 18.26 5.66
CA ARG A 598 39.15 17.03 5.96
C ARG A 598 40.41 17.30 6.77
N HIS A 599 41.17 18.33 6.41
CA HIS A 599 42.39 18.71 7.11
C HIS A 599 42.11 19.14 8.56
N GLU A 600 41.03 19.88 8.81
CA GLU A 600 40.66 20.25 10.19
C GLU A 600 40.17 19.01 10.98
N LEU A 601 39.44 18.11 10.33
CA LEU A 601 39.03 16.84 10.93
C LEU A 601 40.23 15.94 11.29
N LEU A 602 41.28 15.93 10.46
CA LEU A 602 42.55 15.24 10.75
C LEU A 602 43.27 15.81 11.97
N LYS A 603 43.29 17.15 12.14
CA LYS A 603 43.86 17.77 13.34
C LYS A 603 43.12 17.35 14.60
N ILE A 604 41.78 17.37 14.54
CA ILE A 604 40.94 16.91 15.65
C ILE A 604 41.21 15.43 15.97
N SER A 605 41.35 14.58 14.94
CA SER A 605 41.71 13.18 15.12
C SER A 605 43.03 13.00 15.89
N ARG A 606 44.05 13.80 15.55
CA ARG A 606 45.35 13.78 16.25
C ARG A 606 45.22 14.26 17.68
N ASP A 607 44.48 15.34 17.93
CA ASP A 607 44.26 15.89 19.27
C ASP A 607 43.56 14.87 20.19
N VAL A 608 42.50 14.22 19.68
CA VAL A 608 41.76 13.16 20.39
C VAL A 608 42.68 11.96 20.69
N ALA A 609 43.53 11.57 19.75
CA ALA A 609 44.50 10.51 19.97
C ALA A 609 45.50 10.90 21.08
N ILE A 610 46.05 12.12 21.03
CA ILE A 610 47.02 12.62 22.02
C ILE A 610 46.39 12.70 23.42
N ASP A 611 45.16 13.19 23.56
CA ASP A 611 44.47 13.28 24.85
C ASP A 611 44.22 11.91 25.48
N ARG A 612 43.99 10.88 24.66
CA ARG A 612 43.88 9.49 25.12
C ARG A 612 45.23 8.94 25.64
N PHE A 613 46.36 9.39 25.10
CA PHE A 613 47.70 8.96 25.50
C PHE A 613 48.32 9.78 26.64
N LYS A 614 47.85 11.00 26.93
CA LYS A 614 48.35 11.85 28.03
C LYS A 614 48.40 11.15 29.40
N PRO A 615 47.40 10.35 29.82
CA PRO A 615 47.47 9.60 31.08
C PRO A 615 48.54 8.50 31.07
N LEU A 616 48.74 7.83 29.93
CA LEU A 616 49.71 6.76 29.75
C LEU A 616 51.15 7.29 29.69
N LEU A 617 51.37 8.43 29.04
CA LEU A 617 52.65 9.13 29.01
C LEU A 617 53.04 9.68 30.39
N LYS A 618 52.08 10.25 31.14
CA LYS A 618 52.31 10.65 32.55
C LYS A 618 52.67 9.47 33.47
N LYS A 619 52.18 8.26 33.17
CA LYS A 619 52.55 7.02 33.89
C LYS A 619 53.97 6.55 33.54
N ARG A 620 54.40 6.74 32.29
CA ARG A 620 55.72 6.32 31.78
C ARG A 620 56.84 7.33 32.08
N MET A 621 56.51 8.60 32.27
CA MET A 621 57.45 9.66 32.67
C MET A 621 57.67 9.74 34.20
N LYS A 622 56.89 8.98 34.99
CA LYS A 622 57.16 8.75 36.42
C LYS A 622 58.01 7.49 36.60
N SER A 623 59.27 7.54 36.17
CA SER A 623 60.40 6.79 36.75
C SER A 623 61.68 7.07 35.96
N PRO A 624 62.56 7.91 36.53
CA PRO A 624 64.00 7.65 36.46
C PRO A 624 64.63 7.70 37.86
N SER A 625 64.02 7.02 38.84
CA SER A 625 64.57 6.89 40.20
C SER A 625 64.45 5.48 40.80
N GLU A 626 64.29 4.45 39.97
CA GLU A 626 64.32 3.03 40.39
C GLU A 626 65.26 2.22 39.48
N ILE A 627 66.41 2.81 39.15
CA ILE A 627 67.60 2.08 38.68
C ILE A 627 68.77 2.57 39.53
N GLU A 628 68.81 2.07 40.77
CA GLU A 628 70.02 1.87 41.58
C GLU A 628 69.91 0.51 42.27
#